data_AF-A0A351LF28-F1
#
_entry.id   AF-A0A351LF28-F1
#
_cell.length_a   1.000
_cell.length_b   1.000
_cell.length_c   1.000
_cell.angle_alpha   90.00
_cell.angle_beta   90.00
_cell.angle_gamma   90.00
#
_symmetry.space_group_name_H-M   'P 1'
#
loop_
_entity.id
_entity.type
_entity.pdbx_description
1 polymer ?
#
loop_
_entity_poly.entity_id
_entity_poly.type
_entity_poly.pdbx_seq_one_letter_code
_entity_poly.pdbx_strand_id
1 'polypeptide(L)'
;MHLHQQKKSLAEAAAEIQQLLKQLEKTNPNATELEKIDYVNDETTPSFKRRVVGALQAGGEAAIEEFLDNPYVNVGKAIVKGWIKPE
;
A
#
# COMPACT_ATOMS: atom_id res chain seq x y z
N MET A 1 14.14 5.18 19.75
CA MET A 1 13.53 6.19 18.87
C MET A 1 13.16 5.65 17.48
N HIS A 2 13.85 4.64 16.91
CA HIS A 2 13.57 4.12 15.56
C HIS A 2 12.17 3.53 15.32
N LEU A 3 11.58 2.84 16.31
CA LEU A 3 10.24 2.24 16.19
C LEU A 3 9.12 3.25 15.87
N HIS A 4 9.19 4.47 16.43
CA HIS A 4 8.18 5.50 16.17
C HIS A 4 8.28 6.05 14.75
N GLN A 5 9.49 6.20 14.21
CA GLN A 5 9.70 6.66 12.84
C GLN A 5 9.26 5.61 11.81
N GLN A 6 9.51 4.33 12.10
CA GLN A 6 9.06 3.22 11.25
C GLN A 6 7.52 3.13 11.21
N LYS A 7 6.86 3.19 12.37
CA LYS A 7 5.39 3.24 12.44
C LYS A 7 4.80 4.43 11.67
N LYS A 8 5.43 5.61 11.78
CA LYS A 8 4.99 6.79 11.03
C LYS A 8 5.11 6.57 9.51
N SER A 9 6.27 6.09 9.05
CA SER A 9 6.49 5.83 7.63
C SER A 9 5.54 4.75 7.08
N LEU A 10 5.15 3.78 7.91
CA LEU A 10 4.20 2.73 7.54
C LEU A 10 2.76 3.25 7.46
N ALA A 11 2.35 4.08 8.44
CA ALA A 11 1.05 4.73 8.42
C ALA A 11 0.91 5.67 7.21
N GLU A 12 1.96 6.42 6.88
CA GLU A 12 2.00 7.28 5.68
C GLU A 12 1.89 6.47 4.39
N ALA A 13 2.65 5.36 4.29
CA ALA A 13 2.56 4.45 3.14
C ALA A 13 1.17 3.86 2.95
N ALA A 14 0.55 3.35 4.03
CA ALA A 14 -0.79 2.79 4.00
C ALA A 14 -1.84 3.83 3.61
N ALA A 15 -1.73 5.04 4.17
CA ALA A 15 -2.64 6.14 3.87
C ALA A 15 -2.59 6.52 2.38
N GLU A 16 -1.40 6.60 1.78
CA GLU A 16 -1.26 6.91 0.36
C GLU A 16 -1.85 5.82 -0.54
N ILE A 17 -1.59 4.53 -0.26
CA ILE A 17 -2.22 3.41 -0.99
C ILE A 17 -3.75 3.48 -0.87
N GLN A 18 -4.26 3.72 0.33
CA GLN A 18 -5.70 3.84 0.58
C GLN A 18 -6.31 5.04 -0.15
N GLN A 19 -5.62 6.18 -0.23
CA GLN A 19 -6.11 7.34 -0.98
C GLN A 19 -6.24 7.02 -2.48
N LEU A 20 -5.27 6.32 -3.06
CA LEU A 20 -5.32 5.90 -4.46
C LEU A 20 -6.49 4.94 -4.71
N LEU A 21 -6.71 3.96 -3.84
CA LEU A 21 -7.84 3.04 -3.96
C LEU A 21 -9.19 3.76 -3.82
N LYS A 22 -9.31 4.71 -2.88
CA LYS A 22 -10.50 5.56 -2.73
C LYS A 22 -10.74 6.43 -3.95
N GLN A 23 -9.69 6.91 -4.61
CA GLN A 23 -9.79 7.67 -5.85
C GLN A 23 -10.30 6.79 -6.98
N LEU A 24 -9.74 5.59 -7.15
CA LEU A 24 -10.18 4.64 -8.15
C LEU A 24 -11.66 4.26 -7.95
N GLU A 25 -12.10 4.02 -6.72
CA GLU A 25 -13.49 3.65 -6.44
C GLU A 25 -14.50 4.75 -6.79
N LYS A 26 -14.10 6.03 -6.78
CA LYS A 26 -14.98 7.13 -7.23
C LYS A 26 -15.23 7.09 -8.73
N THR A 27 -14.24 6.64 -9.51
CA THR A 27 -14.31 6.60 -10.98
C THR A 27 -14.71 5.23 -11.52
N ASN A 28 -14.36 4.17 -10.80
CA ASN A 28 -14.62 2.77 -11.14
C ASN A 28 -14.93 1.97 -9.85
N PRO A 29 -16.16 2.06 -9.32
CA PRO A 29 -16.55 1.38 -8.07
C PRO A 29 -16.56 -0.16 -8.17
N ASN A 30 -16.64 -0.69 -9.40
CA ASN A 30 -16.64 -2.13 -9.68
C ASN A 30 -15.27 -2.64 -10.12
N ALA A 31 -14.21 -1.85 -9.93
CA ALA A 31 -12.84 -2.27 -10.24
C ALA A 31 -12.52 -3.60 -9.56
N THR A 32 -12.05 -4.55 -10.36
CA THR A 32 -11.53 -5.84 -9.89
C THR A 32 -10.27 -5.63 -9.06
N GLU A 33 -9.87 -6.64 -8.30
CA GLU A 33 -8.64 -6.58 -7.50
C GLU A 33 -7.40 -6.33 -8.37
N LEU A 34 -7.35 -6.91 -9.56
CA LEU A 34 -6.27 -6.70 -10.53
C LEU A 34 -6.21 -5.23 -10.98
N GLU A 35 -7.34 -4.65 -11.39
CA GLU A 35 -7.41 -3.23 -11.78
C GLU A 35 -7.01 -2.29 -10.64
N LYS A 36 -7.36 -2.63 -9.40
CA LYS A 36 -6.93 -1.88 -8.22
C LYS A 36 -5.41 -1.95 -8.01
N ILE A 37 -4.81 -3.13 -8.20
CA ILE A 37 -3.35 -3.33 -8.11
C ILE A 37 -2.63 -2.55 -9.21
N ASP A 38 -3.09 -2.66 -10.45
CA ASP A 38 -2.49 -2.01 -11.62
C ASP A 38 -2.57 -0.49 -11.48
N TYR A 39 -3.73 0.04 -11.11
CA TYR A 39 -3.91 1.47 -10.88
C TYR A 39 -2.95 2.01 -9.82
N VAL A 40 -2.83 1.36 -8.66
CA VAL A 40 -1.89 1.80 -7.63
C VAL A 40 -0.45 1.67 -8.13
N ASN A 41 -0.13 0.64 -8.92
CA ASN A 41 1.19 0.49 -9.51
C ASN A 41 1.56 1.59 -10.50
N ASP A 42 0.59 2.07 -11.28
CA ASP A 42 0.76 3.11 -12.29
C ASP A 42 0.85 4.51 -11.66
N GLU A 43 0.02 4.78 -10.65
CA GLU A 43 -0.01 6.07 -9.95
C GLU A 43 1.13 6.24 -8.94
N THR A 44 1.89 5.18 -8.65
CA THR A 44 3.02 5.23 -7.69
C THR A 44 4.38 5.30 -8.37
N THR A 45 5.25 6.12 -7.80
CA THR A 45 6.61 6.30 -8.31
C THR A 45 7.59 5.23 -7.77
N PRO A 46 8.70 4.94 -8.47
CA PRO A 46 9.72 4.01 -7.97
C PRO A 46 10.35 4.42 -6.63
N SER A 47 10.40 5.72 -6.31
CA SER A 47 10.84 6.21 -5.00
C SER A 47 9.82 5.90 -3.91
N PHE A 48 8.52 6.07 -4.21
CA PHE A 48 7.45 5.69 -3.31
C PHE A 48 7.49 4.19 -3.00
N LYS A 49 7.52 3.33 -4.02
CA LYS A 49 7.59 1.86 -3.85
C LYS A 49 8.75 1.44 -2.94
N ARG A 50 9.95 2.01 -3.16
CA ARG A 50 11.13 1.76 -2.30
C ARG A 50 10.91 2.21 -0.85
N ARG A 51 10.29 3.36 -0.62
CA ARG A 51 9.96 3.84 0.75
C ARG A 51 9.00 2.88 1.44
N VAL A 52 7.96 2.42 0.74
CA VAL A 52 7.00 1.45 1.29
C VAL A 52 7.69 0.13 1.63
N VAL A 53 8.47 -0.44 0.69
CA VAL A 53 9.23 -1.67 0.91
C VAL A 53 10.17 -1.53 2.11
N GLY A 54 10.91 -0.42 2.22
CA GLY A 54 11.80 -0.17 3.36
C GLY A 54 11.06 -0.05 4.70
N ALA A 55 9.88 0.59 4.73
CA ALA A 55 9.05 0.68 5.92
C ALA A 55 8.51 -0.70 6.34
N LEU A 56 8.11 -1.53 5.37
CA LEU A 56 7.59 -2.88 5.61
C LEU A 56 8.66 -3.87 6.04
N GLN A 57 9.86 -3.80 5.47
CA GLN A 57 11.00 -4.62 5.92
C GLN A 57 11.37 -4.33 7.38
N ALA A 58 11.16 -3.09 7.83
CA ALA A 58 11.41 -2.67 9.20
C ALA A 58 10.25 -2.97 10.18
N GLY A 59 9.00 -2.90 9.70
CA GLY A 59 7.79 -3.04 10.52
C GLY A 59 7.08 -4.40 10.41
N GLY A 60 7.45 -5.25 9.46
CA GLY A 60 6.74 -6.47 9.08
C GLY A 60 5.60 -6.21 8.09
N GLU A 61 5.44 -7.09 7.10
CA GLU A 61 4.41 -6.95 6.05
C GLU A 61 2.98 -6.84 6.61
N ALA A 62 2.70 -7.53 7.71
CA ALA A 62 1.38 -7.52 8.35
C ALA A 62 1.05 -6.19 9.06
N ALA A 63 2.04 -5.36 9.39
CA ALA A 63 1.81 -4.13 10.13
C ALA A 63 1.10 -3.05 9.30
N ILE A 64 1.08 -3.18 7.96
CA ILE A 64 0.32 -2.25 7.10
C ILE A 64 -1.19 -2.42 7.25
N GLU A 65 -1.64 -3.63 7.62
CA GLU A 65 -3.05 -3.98 7.77
C GLU A 65 -3.73 -3.15 8.87
N GLU A 66 -2.97 -2.74 9.89
CA GLU A 66 -3.45 -1.88 10.99
C GLU A 66 -3.89 -0.48 10.51
N PHE A 67 -3.41 -0.05 9.34
CA PHE A 67 -3.62 1.30 8.82
C PHE A 67 -4.53 1.35 7.59
N LEU A 68 -4.91 0.19 7.05
CA LEU A 68 -5.82 0.07 5.91
C LEU A 68 -7.26 -0.18 6.40
N ASP A 69 -8.23 0.48 5.77
CA ASP A 69 -9.64 0.17 5.98
C ASP A 69 -9.93 -1.25 5.47
N ASN A 70 -10.83 -1.98 6.14
CA ASN A 70 -11.22 -3.36 5.81
C ASN A 70 -11.35 -3.70 4.31
N PRO A 71 -12.05 -2.91 3.46
CA PRO A 71 -12.17 -3.24 2.03
C PRO A 71 -10.84 -3.20 1.28
N TYR A 72 -9.83 -2.51 1.79
CA TYR A 72 -8.52 -2.35 1.14
C TYR A 72 -7.45 -3.28 1.68
N VAL A 73 -7.69 -4.02 2.77
CA VAL A 73 -6.65 -4.85 3.41
C VAL A 73 -6.10 -5.90 2.44
N ASN A 74 -6.97 -6.67 1.78
CA ASN A 74 -6.51 -7.76 0.88
C ASN A 74 -5.74 -7.22 -0.32
N VAL A 75 -6.30 -6.22 -1.00
CA VAL A 75 -5.68 -5.61 -2.17
C VAL A 75 -4.40 -4.83 -1.81
N GLY A 76 -4.40 -4.13 -0.68
CA GLY A 76 -3.23 -3.42 -0.16
C GLY A 76 -2.08 -4.38 0.14
N LYS A 77 -2.36 -5.54 0.73
CA LYS A 77 -1.38 -6.62 0.93
C LYS A 77 -0.83 -7.14 -0.39
N ALA A 78 -1.69 -7.38 -1.39
CA ALA A 78 -1.28 -7.85 -2.70
C ALA A 78 -0.34 -6.84 -3.40
N ILE A 79 -0.68 -5.55 -3.36
CA ILE A 79 0.13 -4.45 -3.88
C ILE A 79 1.53 -4.46 -3.26
N VAL A 80 1.61 -4.44 -1.92
CA VAL A 80 2.92 -4.34 -1.26
C VAL A 80 3.73 -5.63 -1.40
N LYS A 81 3.08 -6.79 -1.44
CA LYS A 81 3.75 -8.06 -1.70
C LYS A 81 4.39 -8.08 -3.08
N GLY A 82 3.71 -7.54 -4.10
CA GLY A 82 4.26 -7.39 -5.45
C GLY A 82 5.48 -6.46 -5.51
N TRP A 83 5.59 -5.48 -4.60
CA TRP A 83 6.77 -4.61 -4.52
C TRP A 83 7.95 -5.23 -3.77
N ILE A 84 7.69 -6.07 -2.77
CA ILE A 84 8.73 -6.78 -2.00
C ILE A 84 9.27 -7.96 -2.79
N LYS A 85 8.39 -8.68 -3.49
CA LYS A 85 8.72 -9.85 -4.33
C LYS A 85 8.13 -9.63 -5.72
N PRO A 86 8.75 -8.76 -6.54
CA PRO A 86 8.41 -8.68 -7.95
C PRO A 86 8.76 -10.03 -8.60
N GLU A 87 7.81 -10.65 -9.32
CA GLU A 87 8.04 -11.87 -10.10
C GLU A 87 8.94 -11.63 -11.32
#